data_AF-A0A3D1F917-F1
#
_entry.id   AF-A0A3D1F917-F1
#
_cell.length_a   1.000
_cell.length_b   1.000
_cell.length_c   1.000
_cell.angle_alpha   90.00
_cell.angle_beta   90.00
_cell.angle_gamma   90.00
#
_symmetry.space_group_name_H-M   'P 1'
#
loop_
_entity.id
_entity.type
_entity.pdbx_description
1 polymer ?
#
loop_
_entity_poly.entity_id
_entity_poly.type
_entity_poly.pdbx_seq_one_letter_code
_entity_poly.pdbx_strand_id
1 'polypeptide(L)'
;MPIYPDRRGFFKKTRFSVKKPIRSFRDLEVYQRTARLATEIYSKIMPVLEGKNCPVKDKLTEIALFIPSSIAVAHSRRFEGKEELKIMEEILEACNKAVVYLEQIRDIFAQELDRVLCEDLIKRYIYARRKIFNLYKAWLRFGQEHALNK
;
A
#
# COMPACT_ATOMS: atom_id res chain seq x y z
N MET A 1 -48.07 6.83 -23.73
CA MET A 1 -47.36 6.06 -22.68
C MET A 1 -45.88 6.06 -23.01
N PRO A 2 -44.97 6.52 -22.13
CA PRO A 2 -43.54 6.42 -22.36
C PRO A 2 -43.04 5.00 -22.05
N ILE A 3 -42.31 4.42 -23.00
CA ILE A 3 -41.65 3.10 -22.87
C ILE A 3 -40.34 3.33 -22.12
N TYR A 4 -40.22 2.83 -20.90
CA TYR A 4 -38.94 2.81 -20.19
C TYR A 4 -38.09 1.63 -20.69
N PRO A 5 -36.80 1.86 -21.03
CA PRO A 5 -35.91 0.76 -21.40
C PRO A 5 -35.55 -0.05 -20.15
N ASP A 6 -35.75 -1.35 -20.25
CA ASP A 6 -35.39 -2.38 -19.29
C ASP A 6 -33.87 -2.37 -19.03
N ARG A 7 -33.46 -1.88 -17.85
CA ARG A 7 -32.06 -1.94 -17.38
C ARG A 7 -31.76 -3.29 -16.75
N ARG A 8 -31.80 -4.37 -17.52
CA ARG A 8 -31.15 -5.64 -17.14
C ARG A 8 -29.62 -5.48 -17.27
N GLY A 9 -29.02 -4.93 -16.22
CA GLY A 9 -27.56 -4.88 -16.07
C GLY A 9 -26.99 -6.29 -16.04
N PHE A 10 -26.18 -6.62 -17.05
CA PHE A 10 -25.42 -7.87 -17.08
C PHE A 10 -24.34 -7.83 -15.99
N PHE A 11 -24.62 -8.42 -14.83
CA PHE A 11 -23.58 -8.73 -13.85
C PHE A 11 -22.66 -9.80 -14.47
N LYS A 12 -21.45 -9.41 -14.91
CA LYS A 12 -20.41 -10.36 -15.28
C LYS A 12 -20.10 -11.22 -14.04
N LYS A 13 -20.54 -12.48 -14.04
CA LYS A 13 -20.11 -13.50 -13.08
C LYS A 13 -18.58 -13.58 -13.15
N THR A 14 -17.90 -13.05 -12.14
CA THR A 14 -16.47 -13.25 -11.98
C THR A 14 -16.25 -14.71 -11.61
N ARG A 15 -15.38 -15.41 -12.35
CA ARG A 15 -15.02 -16.80 -12.02
C ARG A 15 -14.38 -16.82 -10.63
N PHE A 16 -14.95 -17.60 -9.72
CA PHE A 16 -14.34 -17.85 -8.42
C PHE A 16 -13.03 -18.61 -8.65
N SER A 17 -11.90 -17.92 -8.48
CA SER A 17 -10.59 -18.55 -8.44
C SER A 17 -10.21 -18.72 -6.97
N VAL A 18 -9.91 -19.96 -6.58
CA VAL A 18 -9.33 -20.24 -5.27
C VAL A 18 -8.03 -19.44 -5.15
N LYS A 19 -7.93 -18.58 -4.14
CA LYS A 19 -6.70 -17.82 -3.88
C LYS A 19 -5.63 -18.79 -3.39
N LYS A 20 -4.39 -18.60 -3.86
CA LYS A 20 -3.25 -19.40 -3.38
C LYS A 20 -3.15 -19.26 -1.85
N PRO A 21 -2.89 -20.36 -1.12
CA PRO A 21 -2.63 -20.28 0.32
C PRO A 21 -1.45 -19.36 0.61
N ILE A 22 -1.56 -18.52 1.64
CA ILE A 22 -0.49 -17.64 2.10
C ILE A 22 0.43 -18.47 3.00
N ARG A 23 1.67 -18.73 2.55
CA ARG A 23 2.68 -19.50 3.29
C ARG A 23 3.73 -18.58 3.92
N SER A 24 4.01 -17.45 3.28
CA SER A 24 4.99 -16.46 3.71
C SER A 24 4.47 -15.04 3.51
N PHE A 25 5.08 -14.06 4.19
CA PHE A 25 4.83 -12.64 3.95
C PHE A 25 5.05 -12.27 2.47
N ARG A 26 5.92 -12.99 1.77
CA ARG A 26 6.19 -12.83 0.33
C ARG A 26 4.97 -13.11 -0.54
N ASP A 27 4.00 -13.88 -0.07
CA ASP A 27 2.75 -14.17 -0.78
C ASP A 27 1.71 -13.05 -0.63
N LEU A 28 1.93 -12.11 0.30
CA LEU A 28 1.02 -10.98 0.49
C LEU A 28 1.10 -10.01 -0.69
N GLU A 29 -0.04 -9.78 -1.35
CA GLU A 29 -0.17 -8.78 -2.42
C GLU A 29 0.36 -7.41 -1.96
N VAL A 30 0.07 -7.05 -0.70
CA VAL A 30 0.50 -5.78 -0.12
C VAL A 30 2.01 -5.66 -0.04
N TYR A 31 2.71 -6.72 0.39
CA TYR A 31 4.18 -6.77 0.44
C TYR A 31 4.78 -6.62 -0.96
N GLN A 32 4.31 -7.42 -1.92
CA GLN A 32 4.84 -7.39 -3.29
C GLN A 32 4.65 -6.04 -3.98
N ARG A 33 3.58 -5.31 -3.65
CA ARG A 33 3.31 -3.98 -4.22
C ARG A 33 4.19 -2.92 -3.58
N THR A 34 4.30 -2.92 -2.25
CA THR A 34 5.08 -1.90 -1.54
C THR A 34 6.57 -2.10 -1.74
N ALA A 35 7.06 -3.34 -1.84
CA ALA A 35 8.44 -3.63 -2.21
C ALA A 35 8.78 -3.07 -3.60
N ARG A 36 7.89 -3.26 -4.59
CA ARG A 36 8.07 -2.66 -5.94
C ARG A 36 8.06 -1.14 -5.90
N LEU A 37 7.16 -0.53 -5.13
CA LEU A 37 7.14 0.93 -4.95
C LEU A 37 8.45 1.44 -4.36
N ALA A 38 9.00 0.77 -3.34
CA ALA A 38 10.29 1.11 -2.76
C ALA A 38 11.42 1.06 -3.80
N THR A 39 11.50 -0.03 -4.57
CA THR A 39 12.50 -0.17 -5.64
C THR A 39 12.35 0.92 -6.70
N GLU A 40 11.14 1.29 -7.09
CA GLU A 40 10.91 2.35 -8.09
C GLU A 40 11.27 3.74 -7.56
N ILE A 41 11.00 4.03 -6.28
CA ILE A 41 11.49 5.27 -5.65
C ILE A 41 13.01 5.33 -5.73
N TYR A 42 13.70 4.26 -5.33
CA TYR A 42 15.16 4.22 -5.33
C TYR A 42 15.79 4.29 -6.72
N SER A 43 15.17 3.64 -7.71
CA SER A 43 15.74 3.57 -9.07
C SER A 43 15.37 4.76 -9.95
N LYS A 44 14.25 5.43 -9.70
CA LYS A 44 13.74 6.48 -10.58
C LYS A 44 13.66 7.87 -9.94
N ILE A 45 13.38 7.96 -8.65
CA ILE A 45 13.23 9.25 -7.95
C ILE A 45 14.56 9.67 -7.32
N MET A 46 15.20 8.78 -6.55
CA MET A 46 16.42 9.12 -5.81
C MET A 46 17.58 9.63 -6.68
N PRO A 47 17.84 9.09 -7.89
CA PRO A 47 18.91 9.61 -8.75
C PRO A 47 18.66 11.05 -9.20
N VAL A 48 17.40 11.46 -9.38
CA VAL A 48 17.04 12.84 -9.74
C VAL A 48 17.26 13.80 -8.57
N LEU A 49 17.20 13.30 -7.33
CA LEU A 49 17.42 14.06 -6.10
C LEU A 49 18.88 13.96 -5.61
N GLU A 50 19.74 13.23 -6.31
CA GLU A 50 21.16 13.10 -5.98
C GLU A 50 21.86 14.46 -6.07
N GLY A 51 22.60 14.85 -5.03
CA GLY A 51 23.29 16.15 -4.97
C GLY A 51 22.37 17.38 -4.87
N LYS A 52 21.04 17.20 -4.81
CA LYS A 52 20.07 18.30 -4.66
C LYS A 52 19.67 18.50 -3.21
N ASN A 53 19.46 19.74 -2.81
CA ASN A 53 18.94 20.08 -1.48
C ASN A 53 17.43 19.81 -1.41
N CYS A 54 17.05 18.53 -1.25
CA CYS A 54 15.67 18.11 -1.07
C CYS A 54 15.39 17.85 0.43
N PRO A 55 14.52 18.64 1.08
CA PRO A 55 14.29 18.54 2.53
C PRO A 55 13.56 17.25 2.96
N VAL A 56 13.02 16.48 2.02
CA VAL A 56 12.22 15.28 2.29
C VAL A 56 12.76 14.03 1.60
N LYS A 57 13.94 14.10 0.95
CA LYS A 57 14.60 12.94 0.29
C LYS A 57 14.78 11.80 1.27
N ASP A 58 15.42 12.07 2.41
CA ASP A 58 15.74 11.04 3.41
C ASP A 58 14.47 10.48 4.06
N LYS A 59 13.47 11.35 4.31
CA LYS A 59 12.17 10.94 4.87
C LYS A 59 11.39 10.03 3.91
N LEU A 60 11.38 10.34 2.62
CA LEU A 60 10.76 9.47 1.61
C LEU A 60 11.50 8.13 1.51
N THR A 61 12.83 8.17 1.56
CA THR A 61 13.69 7.01 1.48
C THR A 61 13.43 6.04 2.63
N GLU A 62 13.46 6.55 3.86
CA GLU A 62 13.16 5.81 5.07
C GLU A 62 11.76 5.19 5.00
N ILE A 63 10.74 5.98 4.66
CA ILE A 63 9.36 5.49 4.66
C ILE A 63 9.10 4.45 3.57
N ALA A 64 9.75 4.61 2.41
CA ALA A 64 9.65 3.66 1.31
C ALA A 64 10.18 2.27 1.68
N LEU A 65 11.27 2.20 2.45
CA LEU A 65 11.83 0.94 2.96
C LEU A 65 11.07 0.40 4.18
N PHE A 66 10.61 1.29 5.06
CA PHE A 66 9.87 0.93 6.27
C PHE A 66 8.60 0.15 5.95
N ILE A 67 7.81 0.58 4.96
CA ILE A 67 6.52 -0.04 4.65
C ILE A 67 6.64 -1.55 4.34
N PRO A 68 7.45 -2.01 3.36
CA PRO A 68 7.57 -3.44 3.07
C PRO A 68 8.24 -4.23 4.20
N SER A 69 9.20 -3.67 4.94
CA SER A 69 9.84 -4.36 6.06
C SER A 69 8.86 -4.55 7.22
N SER A 70 8.11 -3.52 7.59
CA SER A 70 7.09 -3.58 8.65
C SER A 70 5.94 -4.53 8.32
N ILE A 71 5.56 -4.67 7.03
CA ILE A 71 4.58 -5.72 6.62
C ILE A 71 5.11 -7.12 6.96
N ALA A 72 6.41 -7.37 6.73
CA ALA A 72 7.01 -8.66 7.07
C ALA A 72 7.03 -8.88 8.59
N VAL A 73 7.34 -7.84 9.38
CA VAL A 73 7.30 -7.90 10.85
C VAL A 73 5.89 -8.17 11.35
N ALA A 74 4.89 -7.42 10.88
CA ALA A 74 3.50 -7.61 11.27
C ALA A 74 2.99 -9.02 10.92
N HIS A 75 3.37 -9.53 9.74
CA HIS A 75 3.04 -10.91 9.36
C HIS A 75 3.68 -11.95 10.28
N SER A 76 4.91 -11.74 10.76
CA SER A 76 5.57 -12.65 11.70
C SER A 76 4.88 -12.66 13.07
N ARG A 77 4.37 -11.51 13.53
CA ARG A 77 3.67 -11.36 14.81
C ARG A 77 2.16 -11.57 14.75
N ARG A 78 1.62 -12.03 13.62
CA ARG A 78 0.17 -12.10 13.35
C ARG A 78 -0.67 -12.99 14.27
N PHE A 79 -0.02 -13.74 15.16
CA PHE A 79 -0.66 -14.62 16.14
C PHE A 79 -0.53 -14.10 17.58
N GLU A 80 0.15 -12.97 17.78
CA GLU A 80 0.41 -12.37 19.11
C GLU A 80 -0.75 -11.44 19.56
N GLY A 81 -1.65 -11.05 18.65
CA GLY A 81 -3.00 -10.58 18.91
C GLY A 81 -3.18 -9.07 19.17
N LYS A 82 -2.10 -8.30 19.33
CA LYS A 82 -2.16 -6.85 19.60
C LYS A 82 -1.07 -6.05 18.89
N GLU A 83 0.16 -6.55 18.87
CA GLU A 83 1.28 -5.80 18.29
C GLU A 83 1.20 -5.68 16.77
N GLU A 84 0.70 -6.70 16.08
CA GLU A 84 0.58 -6.72 14.62
C GLU A 84 -0.39 -5.65 14.11
N LEU A 85 -1.48 -5.38 14.83
CA LEU A 85 -2.47 -4.38 14.44
C LEU A 85 -1.91 -2.97 14.60
N LYS A 86 -1.13 -2.73 15.65
CA LYS A 86 -0.42 -1.46 15.84
C LYS A 86 0.59 -1.21 14.73
N ILE A 87 1.38 -2.23 14.37
CA ILE A 87 2.34 -2.12 13.25
C ILE A 87 1.59 -1.82 11.93
N MET A 88 0.42 -2.45 11.72
CA MET A 88 -0.41 -2.19 10.54
C MET A 88 -0.95 -0.75 10.50
N GLU A 89 -1.28 -0.16 11.65
CA GLU A 89 -1.68 1.26 11.75
C GLU A 89 -0.52 2.19 11.38
N GLU A 90 0.69 1.91 11.90
CA GLU A 90 1.91 2.65 11.55
C GLU A 90 2.21 2.55 10.04
N ILE A 91 2.00 1.37 9.43
CA ILE A 91 2.16 1.19 7.97
C ILE A 91 1.13 2.03 7.19
N LEU A 92 -0.11 2.14 7.66
CA LEU A 92 -1.16 2.95 7.01
C LEU A 92 -0.83 4.45 7.09
N GLU A 93 -0.30 4.91 8.22
CA GLU A 93 0.21 6.27 8.38
C GLU A 93 1.40 6.51 7.45
N ALA A 94 2.34 5.57 7.38
CA ALA A 94 3.50 5.64 6.50
C ALA A 94 3.11 5.74 5.02
N CYS A 95 2.08 5.02 4.57
CA CYS A 95 1.57 5.17 3.21
C CYS A 95 1.07 6.59 2.91
N ASN A 96 0.41 7.24 3.88
CA ASN A 96 -0.04 8.63 3.72
C ASN A 96 1.16 9.59 3.67
N LYS A 97 2.15 9.40 4.56
CA LYS A 97 3.38 10.20 4.55
C LYS A 97 4.15 10.07 3.23
N ALA A 98 4.23 8.87 2.67
CA ALA A 98 4.85 8.64 1.36
C ALA A 98 4.17 9.44 0.24
N VAL A 99 2.83 9.51 0.24
CA VAL A 99 2.07 10.35 -0.71
C VAL A 99 2.44 11.82 -0.54
N VAL A 100 2.42 12.33 0.69
CA VAL A 100 2.77 13.73 0.99
C VAL A 100 4.18 14.07 0.51
N TYR A 101 5.16 13.20 0.81
CA TYR A 101 6.55 13.45 0.39
C TYR A 101 6.72 13.38 -1.13
N LEU A 102 6.01 12.48 -1.81
CA LEU A 102 6.01 12.42 -3.28
C LEU A 102 5.37 13.66 -3.92
N GLU A 103 4.28 14.18 -3.35
CA GLU A 103 3.66 15.44 -3.80
C GLU A 103 4.62 16.62 -3.62
N GLN A 104 5.26 16.72 -2.46
CA GLN A 104 6.26 17.76 -2.19
C GLN A 104 7.46 17.67 -3.14
N ILE A 105 8.00 16.48 -3.37
CA ILE A 105 9.11 16.26 -4.30
C ILE A 105 8.70 16.62 -5.73
N ARG A 106 7.52 16.18 -6.18
CA ARG A 106 6.98 16.52 -7.50
C ARG A 106 6.88 18.02 -7.71
N ASP A 107 6.42 18.75 -6.69
CA ASP A 107 6.17 20.18 -6.80
C ASP A 107 7.45 21.01 -6.67
N ILE A 108 8.40 20.60 -5.82
CA ILE A 108 9.71 21.26 -5.66
C ILE A 108 10.58 21.06 -6.90
N PHE A 109 10.59 19.86 -7.49
CA PHE A 109 11.45 19.50 -8.63
C PHE A 109 10.62 19.31 -9.92
N ALA A 110 9.59 20.14 -10.10
CA ALA A 110 8.62 20.00 -11.18
C ALA A 110 9.23 20.08 -12.59
N GLN A 111 10.41 20.68 -12.73
CA GLN A 111 11.11 20.80 -14.02
C GLN A 111 12.03 19.62 -14.30
N GLU A 112 12.43 18.86 -13.28
CA GLU A 112 13.40 17.77 -13.42
C GLU A 112 12.79 16.38 -13.21
N LEU A 113 11.60 16.29 -12.62
CA LEU A 113 10.89 15.03 -12.42
C LEU A 113 9.78 14.83 -13.44
N ASP A 114 9.67 13.60 -13.90
CA ASP A 114 8.50 13.16 -14.65
C ASP A 114 7.25 13.19 -13.74
N ARG A 115 6.40 14.18 -14.00
CA ARG A 115 5.12 14.35 -13.29
C ARG A 115 4.23 13.12 -13.40
N VAL A 116 4.20 12.44 -14.55
CA VAL A 116 3.37 11.25 -14.77
C VAL A 116 3.84 10.11 -13.88
N LEU A 117 5.15 9.93 -13.75
CA LEU A 117 5.74 8.95 -12.84
C LEU A 117 5.36 9.23 -11.38
N CYS A 118 5.51 10.48 -10.91
CA CYS A 118 5.15 10.85 -9.54
C CYS A 118 3.65 10.60 -9.27
N GLU A 119 2.77 10.99 -10.20
CA GLU A 119 1.33 10.75 -10.08
C GLU A 119 0.97 9.26 -10.08
N ASP A 120 1.65 8.42 -10.86
CA ASP A 120 1.48 6.96 -10.82
C ASP A 120 1.90 6.38 -9.45
N LEU A 121 3.07 6.78 -8.95
CA LEU A 121 3.56 6.34 -7.63
C LEU A 121 2.58 6.72 -6.52
N ILE A 122 2.07 7.95 -6.53
CA ILE A 122 1.04 8.43 -5.58
C ILE A 122 -0.22 7.57 -5.66
N LYS A 123 -0.78 7.36 -6.87
CA LYS A 123 -1.97 6.51 -7.07
C LYS A 123 -1.77 5.10 -6.54
N ARG A 124 -0.58 4.54 -6.77
CA ARG A 124 -0.22 3.19 -6.31
C ARG A 124 -0.03 3.11 -4.80
N TYR A 125 0.49 4.14 -4.13
CA TYR A 125 0.52 4.21 -2.66
C TYR A 125 -0.88 4.29 -2.06
N ILE A 126 -1.77 5.12 -2.62
CA ILE A 126 -3.18 5.21 -2.20
C ILE A 126 -3.87 3.84 -2.35
N TYR A 127 -3.63 3.16 -3.47
CA TYR A 127 -4.16 1.81 -3.70
C TYR A 127 -3.58 0.78 -2.74
N ALA A 128 -2.26 0.80 -2.51
CA ALA A 128 -1.58 -0.09 -1.57
C ALA A 128 -2.14 0.09 -0.16
N ARG A 129 -2.30 1.34 0.30
CA ARG A 129 -2.93 1.67 1.58
C ARG A 129 -4.32 1.06 1.71
N ARG A 130 -5.17 1.15 0.68
CA ARG A 130 -6.50 0.52 0.70
C ARG A 130 -6.42 -1.00 0.86
N LYS A 131 -5.46 -1.65 0.21
CA LYS A 131 -5.22 -3.10 0.35
C LYS A 131 -4.73 -3.47 1.74
N ILE A 132 -3.80 -2.69 2.30
CA ILE A 132 -3.29 -2.86 3.66
C ILE A 132 -4.42 -2.70 4.67
N PHE A 133 -5.31 -1.72 4.49
CA PHE A 133 -6.47 -1.54 5.37
C PHE A 133 -7.46 -2.71 5.31
N ASN A 134 -7.63 -3.32 4.13
CA ASN A 134 -8.44 -4.53 4.02
C ASN A 134 -7.78 -5.74 4.71
N LEU A 135 -6.45 -5.85 4.64
CA LEU A 135 -5.70 -6.87 5.39
C LEU A 135 -5.83 -6.65 6.90
N TYR A 136 -5.66 -5.41 7.36
CA TYR A 136 -5.87 -5.01 8.76
C TYR A 136 -7.26 -5.45 9.26
N LYS A 137 -8.33 -5.12 8.53
CA LYS A 137 -9.69 -5.54 8.90
C LYS A 137 -9.85 -7.05 8.92
N ALA A 138 -9.20 -7.77 8.01
CA ALA A 138 -9.26 -9.23 7.98
C ALA A 138 -8.58 -9.83 9.23
N TRP A 139 -7.42 -9.29 9.63
CA TRP A 139 -6.72 -9.72 10.83
C TRP A 139 -7.46 -9.35 12.12
N LEU A 140 -8.04 -8.15 12.19
CA LEU A 140 -8.87 -7.72 13.30
C LEU A 140 -10.06 -8.67 13.53
N ARG A 141 -10.77 -9.04 12.45
CA ARG A 141 -11.87 -10.00 12.51
C ARG A 141 -11.41 -11.38 12.96
N PHE A 142 -10.30 -11.86 12.40
CA PHE A 142 -9.72 -13.15 12.79
C PHE A 142 -9.36 -13.19 14.28
N GLY A 143 -8.77 -12.12 14.81
CA GLY A 143 -8.46 -12.00 16.24
C GLY A 143 -9.72 -12.01 17.13
N GLN A 144 -10.79 -11.32 16.71
CA GLN A 144 -12.08 -11.33 17.43
C GLN A 144 -12.73 -12.72 17.43
N GLU A 145 -12.77 -13.40 16.29
CA GLU A 145 -13.29 -14.77 16.17
C GLU A 145 -12.49 -15.75 17.05
N HIS A 146 -11.17 -15.59 17.13
CA HIS A 146 -10.33 -16.39 18.02
C HIS A 146 -10.54 -16.11 19.51
N ALA A 147 -10.89 -14.89 19.88
CA ALA A 147 -11.19 -14.52 21.27
C ALA A 147 -12.56 -15.04 21.74
N LEU A 148 -13.55 -15.11 20.84
CA LEU A 148 -14.91 -15.60 21.15
C LEU A 148 -15.01 -17.13 21.23
N ASN A 149 -14.07 -17.85 20.60
CA ASN A 149 -14.03 -19.32 20.57
C ASN A 149 -13.11 -19.93 21.64
N LYS A 150 -12.62 -19.13 22.59
CA LYS A 150 -11.86 -19.56 23.79
C LYS A 150 -12.75 -19.44 25.01
#